data_AF-A0A816FVC4-F1
#
_entry.id   AF-A0A816FVC4-F1
#
_cell.length_a   1.000
_cell.length_b   1.000
_cell.length_c   1.000
_cell.angle_alpha   90.00
_cell.angle_beta   90.00
_cell.angle_gamma   90.00
#
_symmetry.space_group_name_H-M   'P 1'
#
loop_
_entity.id
_entity.type
_entity.pdbx_description
1 polymer ?
#
loop_
_entity_poly.entity_id
_entity_poly.type
_entity_poly.pdbx_seq_one_letter_code
_entity_poly.pdbx_strand_id
1 'polypeptide(L)'
;MLNRALRTVEIDLIIKMAFFVDSLHRNIEQLHLEQSNHHELQSFIVYRGQGIANNEFENMKKSQGSLLSFNNFLSTSTDRQVSFLFADAARYNPDLTGILFQMIIDRSISPAPFARIDDVSYYQNSEHEILFSMHTVFRIDEIKPIEEDNRLWQVKLHLTSDSDPQLKTLTEQIRKETFEELPGWYRLSQLLIKLENKRANNQWGDFTNLDSKNIRRVFIRKVFAILMVQLAITFGIIALFHFTPVIREYVRSPHGRWLYFTSYVVFLVIYFVLICSKKAARKYPLNLILLGILTLSMGYMMGTISAYYKIESVLIAVGITAFVCLGVTLFS
;
A
#
# COMPACT_ATOMS: atom_id res chain seq x y z
N MET A 1 0.76 -0.64 2.86
CA MET A 1 1.73 -1.55 2.21
C MET A 1 1.51 -2.98 2.68
N LEU A 2 1.58 -3.26 3.99
CA LEU A 2 1.36 -4.59 4.56
C LEU A 2 0.02 -5.24 4.14
N ASN A 3 -1.11 -4.56 4.40
CA ASN A 3 -2.44 -5.10 4.07
C ASN A 3 -2.60 -5.43 2.58
N ARG A 4 -1.95 -4.66 1.70
CA ARG A 4 -1.91 -4.97 0.27
C ARG A 4 -1.09 -6.24 0.03
N ALA A 5 0.14 -6.31 0.55
CA ALA A 5 1.03 -7.45 0.37
C ALA A 5 0.39 -8.76 0.83
N LEU A 6 -0.28 -8.74 1.97
CA LEU A 6 -1.00 -9.88 2.54
C LEU A 6 -2.22 -10.27 1.68
N ARG A 7 -3.00 -9.30 1.20
CA ARG A 7 -4.16 -9.55 0.34
C ARG A 7 -3.76 -10.09 -1.04
N THR A 8 -2.65 -9.62 -1.62
CA THR A 8 -2.13 -10.04 -2.93
C THR A 8 -1.11 -11.17 -2.85
N VAL A 9 -0.86 -11.69 -1.65
CA VAL A 9 0.12 -12.75 -1.36
C VAL A 9 1.49 -12.44 -1.99
N GLU A 10 1.96 -11.20 -1.91
CA GLU A 10 3.26 -10.78 -2.43
C GLU A 10 4.39 -11.31 -1.51
N ILE A 11 4.82 -12.56 -1.76
CA ILE A 11 5.76 -13.31 -0.91
C ILE A 11 7.03 -12.51 -0.59
N ASP A 12 7.69 -11.91 -1.59
CA ASP A 12 8.91 -11.12 -1.39
C ASP A 12 8.71 -9.96 -0.40
N LEU A 13 7.55 -9.30 -0.48
CA LEU A 13 7.22 -8.17 0.38
C LEU A 13 6.80 -8.66 1.78
N ILE A 14 6.06 -9.75 1.86
CA ILE A 14 5.72 -10.40 3.14
C ILE A 14 6.99 -10.82 3.88
N ILE A 15 7.96 -11.44 3.20
CA ILE A 15 9.25 -11.83 3.80
C ILE A 15 10.01 -10.61 4.30
N LYS A 16 10.09 -9.53 3.51
CA LYS A 16 10.73 -8.28 3.95
C LYS A 16 10.05 -7.64 5.15
N MET A 17 8.74 -7.86 5.31
CA MET A 17 7.94 -7.36 6.43
C MET A 17 7.77 -8.38 7.55
N ALA A 18 8.41 -9.57 7.47
CA ALA A 18 8.16 -10.66 8.40
C ALA A 18 8.41 -10.27 9.85
N PHE A 19 9.50 -9.55 10.13
CA PHE A 19 9.79 -9.02 11.47
C PHE A 19 8.69 -8.09 11.99
N PHE A 20 8.11 -7.26 11.12
CA PHE A 20 7.01 -6.37 11.50
C PHE A 20 5.72 -7.16 11.76
N VAL A 21 5.40 -8.13 10.89
CA VAL A 21 4.22 -9.00 11.06
C VAL A 21 4.31 -9.77 12.36
N ASP A 22 5.47 -10.34 12.65
CA ASP A 22 5.76 -11.08 13.87
C ASP A 22 5.67 -10.18 15.11
N SER A 23 6.31 -9.00 15.09
CA SER A 23 6.20 -8.04 16.19
C SER A 23 4.75 -7.58 16.42
N LEU A 24 3.99 -7.31 15.37
CA LEU A 24 2.59 -6.90 15.48
C LEU A 24 1.73 -8.03 16.06
N HIS A 25 1.95 -9.27 15.63
CA HIS A 25 1.27 -10.44 16.18
C HIS A 25 1.54 -10.61 17.69
N ARG A 26 2.82 -10.55 18.11
CA ARG A 26 3.19 -10.65 19.53
C ARG A 26 2.56 -9.53 20.38
N ASN A 27 2.51 -8.30 19.84
CA ASN A 27 1.88 -7.19 20.55
C ASN A 27 0.38 -7.42 20.76
N ILE A 28 -0.33 -7.96 19.75
CA ILE A 28 -1.75 -8.32 19.87
C ILE A 28 -1.93 -9.43 20.90
N GLU A 29 -1.07 -10.45 20.90
CA GLU A 29 -1.10 -11.55 21.87
C GLU A 29 -0.90 -11.05 23.30
N GLN A 30 0.08 -10.15 23.51
CA GLN A 30 0.32 -9.55 24.80
C GLN A 30 -0.90 -8.76 25.30
N LEU A 31 -1.43 -7.86 24.47
CA LEU A 31 -2.64 -7.10 24.82
C LEU A 31 -3.85 -8.00 25.07
N HIS A 32 -3.99 -9.09 24.30
CA HIS A 32 -5.04 -10.08 24.49
C HIS A 32 -5.00 -10.72 25.88
N LEU A 33 -3.79 -11.04 26.37
CA LEU A 33 -3.56 -11.59 27.71
C LEU A 33 -3.81 -10.57 28.80
N GLU A 34 -3.33 -9.33 28.64
CA GLU A 34 -3.57 -8.23 29.59
C GLU A 34 -5.07 -7.93 29.74
N GLN A 35 -5.82 -8.04 28.66
CA GLN A 35 -7.27 -7.80 28.60
C GLN A 35 -8.11 -9.01 29.06
N SER A 36 -7.48 -10.10 29.55
CA SER A 36 -8.16 -11.34 29.97
C SER A 36 -9.16 -11.21 31.10
N ASN A 37 -8.95 -10.25 32.00
CA ASN A 37 -9.81 -10.07 33.18
C ASN A 37 -11.09 -9.26 32.88
N HIS A 38 -11.27 -8.74 31.67
CA HIS A 38 -12.48 -8.00 31.30
C HIS A 38 -13.60 -8.96 30.87
N HIS A 39 -14.60 -9.15 31.74
CA HIS A 39 -15.77 -9.99 31.46
C HIS A 39 -16.54 -9.58 30.19
N GLU A 40 -16.51 -8.30 29.82
CA GLU A 40 -17.14 -7.78 28.58
C GLU A 40 -16.50 -8.34 27.29
N LEU A 41 -15.29 -8.89 27.37
CA LEU A 41 -14.57 -9.49 26.25
C LEU A 41 -14.67 -11.02 26.21
N GLN A 42 -15.55 -11.61 27.02
CA GLN A 42 -15.75 -13.05 27.04
C GLN A 42 -16.60 -13.53 25.85
N SER A 43 -17.69 -12.83 25.56
CA SER A 43 -18.47 -13.01 24.33
C SER A 43 -19.03 -11.67 23.87
N PHE A 44 -18.78 -11.31 22.61
CA PHE A 44 -19.16 -10.03 22.05
C PHE A 44 -19.31 -10.11 20.53
N ILE A 45 -19.87 -9.04 19.95
CA ILE A 45 -20.09 -8.93 18.51
C ILE A 45 -19.26 -7.76 17.99
N VAL A 46 -18.57 -7.99 16.88
CA VAL A 46 -17.91 -6.94 16.11
C VAL A 46 -18.41 -6.91 14.69
N TYR A 47 -18.25 -5.76 14.06
CA TYR A 47 -18.70 -5.48 12.72
C TYR A 47 -17.53 -5.05 11.85
N ARG A 48 -17.66 -5.32 10.55
CA ARG A 48 -16.76 -4.82 9.53
C ARG A 48 -17.51 -4.63 8.22
N GLY A 49 -17.48 -3.42 7.69
CA GLY A 49 -17.99 -3.14 6.35
C GLY A 49 -16.89 -3.11 5.31
N GLN A 50 -17.16 -3.68 4.13
CA GLN A 50 -16.32 -3.50 2.94
C GLN A 50 -17.10 -3.83 1.67
N GLY A 51 -16.64 -3.28 0.55
CA GLY A 51 -17.01 -3.77 -0.78
C GLY A 51 -16.18 -4.99 -1.15
N ILE A 52 -16.82 -5.97 -1.79
CA ILE A 52 -16.13 -7.09 -2.45
C ILE A 52 -16.58 -7.19 -3.92
N ALA A 53 -15.75 -7.78 -4.77
CA ALA A 53 -16.08 -7.91 -6.19
C ALA A 53 -17.32 -8.81 -6.38
N ASN A 54 -18.19 -8.47 -7.33
CA ASN A 54 -19.44 -9.20 -7.55
C ASN A 54 -19.22 -10.71 -7.81
N ASN A 55 -18.17 -11.07 -8.54
CA ASN A 55 -17.81 -12.47 -8.78
C ASN A 55 -17.37 -13.22 -7.51
N GLU A 56 -16.59 -12.57 -6.64
CA GLU A 56 -16.17 -13.08 -5.34
C GLU A 56 -17.37 -13.27 -4.41
N PHE A 57 -18.33 -12.34 -4.46
CA PHE A 57 -19.55 -12.43 -3.69
C PHE A 57 -20.43 -13.61 -4.09
N GLU A 58 -20.60 -13.85 -5.40
CA GLU A 58 -21.36 -15.00 -5.88
C GLU A 58 -20.71 -16.33 -5.48
N ASN A 59 -19.38 -16.38 -5.34
CA ASN A 59 -18.70 -17.54 -4.78
C ASN A 59 -18.94 -17.68 -3.26
N MET A 60 -18.94 -16.56 -2.53
CA MET A 60 -19.21 -16.53 -1.09
C MET A 60 -20.64 -17.00 -0.77
N LYS A 61 -21.65 -16.62 -1.56
CA LYS A 61 -23.03 -17.11 -1.41
C LYS A 61 -23.11 -18.64 -1.47
N LYS A 62 -22.33 -19.25 -2.37
CA LYS A 62 -22.29 -20.71 -2.55
C LYS A 62 -21.55 -21.43 -1.41
N SER A 63 -20.79 -20.70 -0.61
CA SER A 63 -19.96 -21.24 0.47
C SER A 63 -20.58 -21.05 1.85
N GLN A 64 -21.90 -20.84 1.96
CA GLN A 64 -22.56 -20.81 3.27
C GLN A 64 -22.32 -22.14 4.03
N GLY A 65 -21.99 -22.04 5.31
CA GLY A 65 -21.56 -23.18 6.14
C GLY A 65 -20.08 -23.54 6.03
N SER A 66 -19.32 -22.93 5.11
CA SER A 66 -17.87 -23.14 4.99
C SER A 66 -17.07 -22.26 5.95
N LEU A 67 -15.76 -22.50 5.97
CA LEU A 67 -14.78 -21.65 6.64
C LEU A 67 -14.45 -20.43 5.77
N LEU A 68 -14.18 -19.31 6.43
CA LEU A 68 -13.69 -18.06 5.87
C LEU A 68 -12.50 -17.59 6.72
N SER A 69 -11.36 -17.36 6.09
CA SER A 69 -10.20 -16.77 6.75
C SER A 69 -9.88 -15.41 6.13
N PHE A 70 -9.38 -14.50 6.96
CA PHE A 70 -8.85 -13.23 6.49
C PHE A 70 -7.31 -13.33 6.41
N ASN A 71 -6.76 -13.02 5.24
CA ASN A 71 -5.31 -13.11 4.99
C ASN A 71 -4.53 -11.95 5.64
N ASN A 72 -5.20 -11.00 6.28
CA ASN A 72 -4.64 -9.80 6.86
C ASN A 72 -5.09 -9.63 8.31
N PHE A 73 -4.37 -8.80 9.07
CA PHE A 73 -4.85 -8.28 10.34
C PHE A 73 -6.23 -7.64 10.13
N LEU A 74 -7.18 -8.05 10.96
CA LEU A 74 -8.58 -7.74 10.76
C LEU A 74 -8.99 -6.66 11.76
N SER A 75 -9.12 -5.45 11.25
CA SER A 75 -9.70 -4.31 11.98
C SER A 75 -11.22 -4.40 11.93
N THR A 76 -11.84 -4.27 13.11
CA THR A 76 -13.30 -4.37 13.32
C THR A 76 -13.74 -3.34 14.34
N SER A 77 -15.03 -2.99 14.33
CA SER A 77 -15.62 -2.08 15.31
C SER A 77 -16.74 -2.75 16.08
N THR A 78 -16.91 -2.43 17.35
CA THR A 78 -18.12 -2.81 18.10
C THR A 78 -19.34 -2.00 17.66
N ASP A 79 -19.14 -0.86 17.01
CA ASP A 79 -20.21 -0.05 16.44
C ASP A 79 -20.60 -0.54 15.04
N ARG A 80 -21.86 -1.00 14.92
CA ARG A 80 -22.46 -1.42 13.66
C ARG A 80 -22.52 -0.28 12.65
N GLN A 81 -22.84 0.95 13.06
CA GLN A 81 -23.05 2.07 12.14
C GLN A 81 -21.77 2.50 11.45
N VAL A 82 -20.66 2.56 12.19
CA VAL A 82 -19.33 2.84 11.62
C VAL A 82 -19.01 1.83 10.51
N SER A 83 -19.21 0.54 10.78
CA SER A 83 -18.98 -0.51 9.79
C SER A 83 -19.98 -0.45 8.63
N PHE A 84 -21.25 -0.15 8.89
CA PHE A 84 -22.27 -0.04 7.86
C PHE A 84 -21.93 1.02 6.82
N LEU A 85 -21.41 2.18 7.23
CA LEU A 85 -20.98 3.25 6.31
C LEU A 85 -19.93 2.77 5.29
N PHE A 86 -19.00 1.90 5.70
CA PHE A 86 -18.01 1.32 4.79
C PHE A 86 -18.62 0.30 3.81
N ALA A 87 -19.63 -0.46 4.25
CA ALA A 87 -20.35 -1.38 3.39
C ALA A 87 -21.23 -0.63 2.37
N ASP A 88 -21.95 0.40 2.82
CA ASP A 88 -22.83 1.22 1.99
C ASP A 88 -22.04 2.02 0.94
N ALA A 89 -20.84 2.51 1.29
CA ALA A 89 -19.94 3.19 0.36
C ALA A 89 -19.55 2.32 -0.86
N ALA A 90 -19.64 0.99 -0.78
CA ALA A 90 -19.38 0.11 -1.91
C ALA A 90 -20.45 0.23 -3.01
N ARG A 91 -21.67 0.69 -2.69
CA ARG A 91 -22.78 0.83 -3.65
C ARG A 91 -22.51 1.84 -4.75
N TYR A 92 -21.59 2.79 -4.53
CA TYR A 92 -21.18 3.76 -5.54
C TYR A 92 -20.35 3.13 -6.66
N ASN A 93 -19.86 1.90 -6.48
CA ASN A 93 -19.15 1.15 -7.50
C ASN A 93 -20.03 0.00 -8.03
N PRO A 94 -20.39 -0.02 -9.33
CA PRO A 94 -21.22 -1.08 -9.90
C PRO A 94 -20.56 -2.47 -9.87
N ASP A 95 -19.23 -2.54 -9.83
CA ASP A 95 -18.49 -3.80 -9.83
C ASP A 95 -18.36 -4.44 -8.43
N LEU A 96 -18.85 -3.74 -7.39
CA LEU A 96 -18.75 -4.15 -6.01
C LEU A 96 -20.13 -4.41 -5.39
N THR A 97 -20.17 -5.39 -4.49
CA THR A 97 -21.28 -5.61 -3.56
C THR A 97 -20.82 -5.20 -2.16
N GLY A 98 -21.64 -4.41 -1.47
CA GLY A 98 -21.41 -4.02 -0.09
C GLY A 98 -21.71 -5.17 0.86
N ILE A 99 -20.76 -5.46 1.75
CA ILE A 99 -20.91 -6.49 2.79
C ILE A 99 -20.66 -5.89 4.15
N LEU A 100 -21.62 -6.11 5.04
CA LEU A 100 -21.48 -5.93 6.48
C LEU A 100 -21.27 -7.31 7.12
N PHE A 101 -20.04 -7.59 7.53
CA PHE A 101 -19.77 -8.73 8.39
C PHE A 101 -20.24 -8.44 9.80
N GLN A 102 -20.99 -9.38 10.37
CA GLN A 102 -21.31 -9.45 11.78
C GLN A 102 -20.60 -10.67 12.36
N MET A 103 -19.59 -10.45 13.17
CA MET A 103 -18.72 -11.49 13.71
C MET A 103 -19.01 -11.71 15.19
N ILE A 104 -19.42 -12.93 15.52
CA ILE A 104 -19.65 -13.36 16.89
C ILE A 104 -18.36 -13.95 17.42
N ILE A 105 -17.87 -13.36 18.50
CA ILE A 105 -16.62 -13.75 19.15
C ILE A 105 -16.97 -14.40 20.48
N ASP A 106 -16.39 -15.56 20.71
CA ASP A 106 -16.42 -16.22 22.00
C ASP A 106 -14.99 -16.66 22.32
N ARG A 107 -14.45 -16.06 23.38
CA ARG A 107 -13.08 -16.30 23.84
C ARG A 107 -12.92 -17.67 24.48
N SER A 108 -14.00 -18.26 25.02
CA SER A 108 -13.91 -19.54 25.71
C SER A 108 -13.62 -20.71 24.77
N ILE A 109 -13.96 -20.55 23.49
CA ILE A 109 -13.86 -21.62 22.49
C ILE A 109 -12.66 -21.47 21.55
N SER A 110 -12.08 -20.28 21.43
CA SER A 110 -11.05 -19.99 20.43
C SER A 110 -9.84 -19.27 21.04
N PRO A 111 -8.62 -19.75 20.78
CA PRO A 111 -7.40 -19.08 21.22
C PRO A 111 -6.99 -17.91 20.30
N ALA A 112 -7.80 -17.56 19.29
CA ALA A 112 -7.43 -16.55 18.30
C ALA A 112 -7.16 -15.19 18.99
N PRO A 113 -5.93 -14.65 18.91
CA PRO A 113 -5.58 -13.44 19.64
C PRO A 113 -6.18 -12.20 18.99
N PHE A 114 -6.78 -11.37 19.82
CA PHE A 114 -7.34 -10.07 19.46
C PHE A 114 -7.05 -9.05 20.56
N ALA A 115 -6.96 -7.78 20.19
CA ALA A 115 -6.74 -6.70 21.12
C ALA A 115 -7.72 -5.57 20.85
N ARG A 116 -8.34 -5.05 21.92
CA ARG A 116 -8.98 -3.73 21.88
C ARG A 116 -7.88 -2.68 21.86
N ILE A 117 -7.93 -1.74 20.92
CA ILE A 117 -6.82 -0.80 20.67
C ILE A 117 -7.22 0.67 20.83
N ASP A 118 -8.37 0.95 21.46
CA ASP A 118 -8.90 2.30 21.69
C ASP A 118 -7.85 3.25 22.28
N ASP A 119 -7.05 2.77 23.24
CA ASP A 119 -6.03 3.55 23.97
C ASP A 119 -4.76 3.86 23.15
N VAL A 120 -4.50 3.06 22.11
CA VAL A 120 -3.27 3.10 21.30
C VAL A 120 -3.55 3.60 19.87
N SER A 121 -4.82 3.61 19.47
CA SER A 121 -5.25 4.08 18.15
C SER A 121 -4.98 5.58 17.98
N TYR A 122 -4.84 6.03 16.74
CA TYR A 122 -4.73 7.46 16.43
C TYR A 122 -6.00 8.23 16.85
N TYR A 123 -7.14 7.54 16.85
CA TYR A 123 -8.48 8.05 17.15
C TYR A 123 -8.88 7.75 18.60
N GLN A 124 -7.94 8.01 19.52
CA GLN A 124 -8.05 7.69 20.95
C GLN A 124 -9.45 7.96 21.50
N ASN A 125 -10.09 6.92 22.04
CA ASN A 125 -11.43 6.94 22.65
C ASN A 125 -12.60 7.35 21.73
N SER A 126 -12.38 7.68 20.45
CA SER A 126 -13.46 7.96 19.51
C SER A 126 -13.84 6.77 18.63
N GLU A 127 -12.97 5.77 18.56
CA GLU A 127 -13.26 4.50 17.89
C GLU A 127 -13.18 3.35 18.90
N HIS A 128 -14.15 2.44 18.84
CA HIS A 128 -14.15 1.20 19.62
C HIS A 128 -13.68 0.07 18.71
N GLU A 129 -12.36 0.01 18.54
CA GLU A 129 -11.70 -0.83 17.55
C GLU A 129 -11.12 -2.10 18.21
N ILE A 130 -11.45 -3.24 17.62
CA ILE A 130 -10.87 -4.53 17.96
C ILE A 130 -10.08 -5.05 16.78
N LEU A 131 -8.78 -5.26 16.99
CA LEU A 131 -7.84 -5.74 16.01
C LEU A 131 -7.55 -7.22 16.25
N PHE A 132 -7.88 -8.07 15.29
CA PHE A 132 -7.52 -9.47 15.30
C PHE A 132 -6.19 -9.70 14.59
N SER A 133 -5.43 -10.66 15.12
CA SER A 133 -4.26 -11.19 14.44
C SER A 133 -4.62 -11.82 13.09
N MET A 134 -3.62 -11.95 12.21
CA MET A 134 -3.72 -12.83 11.04
C MET A 134 -4.06 -14.26 11.44
N HIS A 135 -4.72 -14.99 10.53
CA HIS A 135 -5.12 -16.41 10.65
C HIS A 135 -6.34 -16.68 11.54
N THR A 136 -7.10 -15.65 11.90
CA THR A 136 -8.43 -15.85 12.49
C THR A 136 -9.36 -16.45 11.44
N VAL A 137 -9.92 -17.62 11.75
CA VAL A 137 -10.85 -18.35 10.92
C VAL A 137 -12.26 -18.22 11.49
N PHE A 138 -13.21 -17.98 10.60
CA PHE A 138 -14.62 -17.85 10.91
C PHE A 138 -15.41 -18.88 10.13
N ARG A 139 -16.56 -19.31 10.66
CA ARG A 139 -17.54 -20.03 9.85
C ARG A 139 -18.65 -19.10 9.41
N ILE A 140 -19.08 -19.29 8.17
CA ILE A 140 -20.19 -18.54 7.57
C ILE A 140 -21.51 -19.18 7.99
N ASP A 141 -22.27 -18.51 8.85
CA ASP A 141 -23.57 -19.00 9.32
C ASP A 141 -24.68 -18.68 8.34
N GLU A 142 -24.82 -17.40 8.03
CA GLU A 142 -25.97 -16.85 7.32
C GLU A 142 -25.52 -15.69 6.43
N ILE A 143 -26.02 -15.66 5.19
CA ILE A 143 -25.84 -14.55 4.26
C ILE A 143 -27.23 -14.05 3.89
N LYS A 144 -27.56 -12.80 4.27
CA LYS A 144 -28.88 -12.21 4.03
C LYS A 144 -28.80 -10.81 3.46
N PRO A 145 -29.74 -10.39 2.60
CA PRO A 145 -29.79 -9.02 2.13
C PRO A 145 -30.19 -8.09 3.28
N ILE A 146 -29.63 -6.88 3.31
CA ILE A 146 -30.03 -5.82 4.26
C ILE A 146 -31.17 -4.98 3.66
N GLU A 147 -31.13 -4.75 2.35
CA GLU A 147 -32.11 -3.98 1.59
C GLU A 147 -32.56 -4.75 0.35
N GLU A 148 -33.71 -4.36 -0.22
CA GLU A 148 -34.27 -4.95 -1.44
C GLU A 148 -33.41 -4.70 -2.70
N ASP A 149 -32.53 -3.69 -2.70
CA ASP A 149 -31.61 -3.35 -3.81
C ASP A 149 -30.57 -4.46 -4.09
N ASN A 150 -30.52 -5.56 -3.31
CA ASN A 150 -29.63 -6.72 -3.52
C ASN A 150 -28.13 -6.42 -3.64
N ARG A 151 -27.68 -5.19 -3.34
CA ARG A 151 -26.27 -4.76 -3.39
C ARG A 151 -25.66 -4.55 -2.00
N LEU A 152 -26.43 -4.78 -0.95
CA LEU A 152 -25.98 -4.66 0.43
C LEU A 152 -26.42 -5.87 1.23
N TRP A 153 -25.44 -6.59 1.77
CA TRP A 153 -25.65 -7.89 2.41
C TRP A 153 -25.02 -7.93 3.80
N GLN A 154 -25.67 -8.65 4.69
CA GLN A 154 -25.14 -8.99 6.00
C GLN A 154 -24.66 -10.43 6.00
N VAL A 155 -23.42 -10.63 6.41
CA VAL A 155 -22.81 -11.96 6.53
C VAL A 155 -22.55 -12.20 8.01
N LYS A 156 -23.28 -13.15 8.59
CA LYS A 156 -23.12 -13.56 9.97
C LYS A 156 -22.02 -14.62 10.04
N LEU A 157 -21.04 -14.36 10.89
CA LEU A 157 -19.87 -15.18 11.10
C LEU A 157 -19.75 -15.53 12.59
N HIS A 158 -19.27 -16.72 12.91
CA HIS A 158 -18.77 -17.03 14.26
C HIS A 158 -17.30 -17.45 14.20
N LEU A 159 -16.56 -17.03 15.22
CA LEU A 159 -15.16 -17.42 15.40
C LEU A 159 -15.08 -18.93 15.62
N THR A 160 -14.23 -19.62 14.85
CA THR A 160 -14.08 -21.08 15.00
C THR A 160 -13.17 -21.43 16.17
N SER A 161 -13.48 -22.57 16.80
CA SER A 161 -12.64 -23.21 17.81
C SER A 161 -11.63 -24.18 17.20
N ASP A 162 -10.60 -24.53 17.97
CA ASP A 162 -9.67 -25.61 17.62
C ASP A 162 -10.36 -26.98 17.52
N SER A 163 -11.57 -27.11 18.07
CA SER A 163 -12.38 -28.32 18.00
C SER A 163 -13.15 -28.47 16.69
N ASP A 164 -13.11 -27.47 15.80
CA ASP A 164 -13.84 -27.48 14.54
C ASP A 164 -13.45 -28.66 13.63
N PRO A 165 -14.39 -29.54 13.24
CA PRO A 165 -14.06 -30.73 12.44
C PRO A 165 -13.49 -30.41 11.06
N GLN A 166 -14.04 -29.40 10.37
CA GLN A 166 -13.55 -29.02 9.04
C GLN A 166 -12.16 -28.41 9.12
N LEU A 167 -11.92 -27.56 10.12
CA LEU A 167 -10.60 -26.97 10.35
C LEU A 167 -9.58 -28.05 10.67
N LYS A 168 -9.91 -29.02 11.54
CA LYS A 168 -9.05 -30.17 11.84
C LYS A 168 -8.71 -30.99 10.62
N THR A 169 -9.72 -31.37 9.82
CA THR A 169 -9.50 -32.13 8.59
C THR A 169 -8.60 -31.37 7.61
N LEU A 170 -8.83 -30.06 7.46
CA LEU A 170 -7.99 -29.20 6.62
C LEU A 170 -6.55 -29.12 7.14
N THR A 171 -6.36 -28.90 8.44
CA THR A 171 -5.03 -28.86 9.07
C THR A 171 -4.31 -30.18 8.90
N GLU A 172 -4.98 -31.31 9.11
CA GLU A 172 -4.41 -32.65 8.90
C GLU A 172 -4.05 -32.90 7.44
N GLN A 173 -4.89 -32.47 6.49
CA GLN A 173 -4.60 -32.61 5.07
C GLN A 173 -3.40 -31.76 4.65
N ILE A 174 -3.34 -30.49 5.06
CA ILE A 174 -2.18 -29.63 4.83
C ILE A 174 -0.93 -30.25 5.48
N ARG A 175 -1.09 -30.85 6.67
CA ARG A 175 0.00 -31.53 7.36
C ARG A 175 0.52 -32.72 6.57
N LYS A 176 -0.35 -33.58 6.06
CA LYS A 176 0.03 -34.71 5.21
C LYS A 176 0.70 -34.24 3.91
N GLU A 177 0.15 -33.20 3.29
CA GLU A 177 0.61 -32.67 2.00
C GLU A 177 1.92 -31.87 2.04
N THR A 178 2.37 -31.47 3.23
CA THR A 178 3.52 -30.55 3.40
C THR A 178 4.59 -31.13 4.34
N PHE A 179 4.30 -32.17 5.12
CA PHE A 179 5.16 -32.66 6.19
C PHE A 179 5.45 -34.16 6.08
N GLU A 180 5.90 -34.64 4.92
CA GLU A 180 6.58 -35.94 4.81
C GLU A 180 7.97 -35.82 5.49
N GLU A 181 8.12 -36.41 6.68
CA GLU A 181 9.35 -36.74 7.46
C GLU A 181 10.52 -35.72 7.59
N LEU A 182 10.46 -34.55 6.98
CA LEU A 182 11.57 -33.59 6.90
C LEU A 182 11.66 -32.69 8.13
N PRO A 183 12.84 -32.16 8.51
CA PRO A 183 12.98 -31.27 9.67
C PRO A 183 12.52 -29.82 9.39
N GLY A 184 11.97 -29.16 10.42
CA GLY A 184 11.46 -27.77 10.51
C GLY A 184 11.54 -26.87 9.26
N TRP A 185 12.72 -26.27 9.01
CA TRP A 185 12.91 -25.26 7.95
C TRP A 185 12.69 -25.78 6.52
N TYR A 186 12.94 -27.07 6.27
CA TYR A 186 12.69 -27.68 4.97
C TYR A 186 11.19 -27.80 4.66
N ARG A 187 10.33 -27.88 5.68
CA ARG A 187 8.88 -27.87 5.52
C ARG A 187 8.39 -26.51 5.06
N LEU A 188 8.94 -25.45 5.66
CA LEU A 188 8.62 -24.08 5.25
C LEU A 188 9.05 -23.83 3.82
N SER A 189 10.26 -24.25 3.43
CA SER A 189 10.72 -24.07 2.05
C SER A 189 9.87 -24.86 1.05
N GLN A 190 9.50 -26.11 1.33
CA GLN A 190 8.61 -26.89 0.48
C GLN A 190 7.20 -26.30 0.37
N LEU A 191 6.64 -25.80 1.49
CA LEU A 191 5.37 -25.08 1.47
C LEU A 191 5.45 -23.85 0.56
N LEU A 192 6.49 -23.04 0.71
CA LEU A 192 6.69 -21.83 -0.10
C LEU A 192 6.81 -22.16 -1.58
N ILE A 193 7.56 -23.21 -1.95
CA ILE A 193 7.68 -23.69 -3.33
C ILE A 193 6.32 -24.17 -3.87
N LYS A 194 5.56 -24.93 -3.07
CA LYS A 194 4.22 -25.42 -3.46
C LYS A 194 3.23 -24.27 -3.65
N LEU A 195 3.29 -23.25 -2.79
CA LEU A 195 2.48 -22.03 -2.91
C LEU A 195 2.85 -21.21 -4.15
N GLU A 196 4.14 -21.10 -4.45
CA GLU A 196 4.63 -20.44 -5.68
C GLU A 196 4.15 -21.18 -6.94
N ASN A 197 4.28 -22.50 -6.98
CA ASN A 197 3.82 -23.32 -8.09
C ASN A 197 2.29 -23.26 -8.29
N LYS A 198 1.51 -23.31 -7.20
CA LYS A 198 0.05 -23.12 -7.28
C LYS A 198 -0.30 -21.70 -7.75
N ARG A 199 0.43 -20.68 -7.32
CA ARG A 199 0.24 -19.30 -7.81
C ARG A 199 0.53 -19.19 -9.30
N ALA A 200 1.60 -19.81 -9.80
CA ALA A 200 1.96 -19.79 -11.22
C ALA A 200 0.91 -20.47 -12.11
N ASN A 201 0.28 -21.55 -11.62
CA ASN A 201 -0.74 -22.29 -12.37
C ASN A 201 -2.15 -21.67 -12.29
N ASN A 202 -2.40 -20.74 -11.37
CA ASN A 202 -3.69 -20.08 -11.22
C ASN A 202 -3.69 -18.77 -12.03
N GLN A 203 -4.70 -18.53 -12.89
CA GLN A 203 -4.89 -17.28 -13.65
C GLN A 203 -4.84 -15.99 -12.78
N TRP A 204 -5.11 -16.11 -11.47
CA TRP A 204 -4.98 -15.03 -10.48
C TRP A 204 -3.53 -14.62 -10.18
N GLY A 205 -2.58 -15.55 -10.30
CA GLY A 205 -1.15 -15.29 -10.16
C GLY A 205 -0.63 -14.41 -11.29
N ASP A 206 -1.08 -14.64 -12.52
CA ASP A 206 -0.69 -13.84 -13.67
C ASP A 206 -1.29 -12.43 -13.58
N PHE A 207 -2.57 -12.28 -13.23
CA PHE A 207 -3.18 -10.95 -13.00
C PHE A 207 -2.47 -10.15 -11.89
N THR A 208 -2.13 -10.76 -10.75
CA THR A 208 -1.42 -10.06 -9.67
C THR A 208 0.05 -9.75 -9.98
N ASN A 209 0.73 -10.61 -10.75
CA ASN A 209 2.10 -10.36 -11.21
C ASN A 209 2.14 -9.27 -12.29
N LEU A 210 1.17 -9.28 -13.20
CA LEU A 210 0.95 -8.23 -14.19
C LEU A 210 0.58 -6.90 -13.50
N ASP A 211 -0.35 -6.89 -12.53
CA ASP A 211 -0.72 -5.69 -11.79
C ASP A 211 0.43 -5.14 -10.94
N SER A 212 1.15 -5.97 -10.18
CA SER A 212 2.28 -5.50 -9.37
C SER A 212 3.44 -4.98 -10.24
N LYS A 213 3.75 -5.65 -11.36
CA LYS A 213 4.71 -5.16 -12.36
C LYS A 213 4.20 -3.90 -13.06
N ASN A 214 2.93 -3.83 -13.43
CA ASN A 214 2.34 -2.68 -14.10
C ASN A 214 2.24 -1.47 -13.17
N ILE A 215 1.83 -1.65 -11.92
CA ILE A 215 1.78 -0.59 -10.90
C ILE A 215 3.18 -0.05 -10.61
N ARG A 216 4.18 -0.93 -10.46
CA ARG A 216 5.57 -0.52 -10.26
C ARG A 216 6.11 0.21 -11.50
N ARG A 217 5.86 -0.30 -12.70
CA ARG A 217 6.23 0.37 -13.96
C ARG A 217 5.51 1.69 -14.16
N VAL A 218 4.24 1.81 -13.78
CA VAL A 218 3.46 3.06 -13.86
C VAL A 218 4.02 4.10 -12.89
N PHE A 219 4.34 3.71 -11.65
CA PHE A 219 4.97 4.62 -10.69
C PHE A 219 6.34 5.09 -11.18
N ILE A 220 7.19 4.15 -11.60
CA ILE A 220 8.54 4.45 -12.08
C ILE A 220 8.48 5.33 -13.34
N ARG A 221 7.64 4.97 -14.33
CA ARG A 221 7.42 5.77 -15.54
C ARG A 221 6.93 7.17 -15.23
N LYS A 222 6.09 7.37 -14.21
CA LYS A 222 5.63 8.70 -13.79
C LYS A 222 6.78 9.54 -13.25
N VAL A 223 7.65 8.97 -12.41
CA VAL A 223 8.80 9.66 -11.82
C VAL A 223 9.84 9.99 -12.89
N PHE A 224 10.20 9.02 -13.75
CA PHE A 224 11.16 9.24 -14.82
C PHE A 224 10.62 10.19 -15.90
N ALA A 225 9.32 10.16 -16.22
CA ALA A 225 8.73 11.13 -17.14
C ALA A 225 8.87 12.58 -16.61
N ILE A 226 8.66 12.78 -15.30
CA ILE A 226 8.88 14.09 -14.67
C ILE A 226 10.35 14.50 -14.78
N LEU A 227 11.29 13.61 -14.44
CA LEU A 227 12.72 13.89 -14.56
C LEU A 227 13.15 14.21 -16.00
N MET A 228 12.60 13.50 -17.00
CA MET A 228 12.87 13.75 -18.41
C MET A 228 12.38 15.14 -18.85
N VAL A 229 11.18 15.55 -18.42
CA VAL A 229 10.67 16.90 -18.68
C VAL A 229 11.54 17.95 -18.01
N GLN A 230 11.96 17.73 -16.76
CA GLN A 230 12.85 18.65 -16.05
C GLN A 230 14.19 18.80 -16.76
N LEU A 231 14.79 17.70 -17.22
CA LEU A 231 16.06 17.70 -17.94
C LEU A 231 15.95 18.37 -19.32
N ALA A 232 14.83 18.19 -20.02
CA ALA A 232 14.57 18.89 -21.28
C ALA A 232 14.44 20.41 -21.09
N ILE A 233 13.75 20.85 -20.02
CA ILE A 233 13.61 22.28 -19.69
C ILE A 233 14.98 22.90 -19.37
N THR A 234 15.79 22.25 -18.52
CA THR A 234 17.11 22.77 -18.16
C THR A 234 18.04 22.82 -19.38
N PHE A 235 18.01 21.80 -20.23
CA PHE A 235 18.75 21.80 -21.49
C PHE A 235 18.31 22.93 -22.42
N GLY A 236 17.01 23.14 -22.58
CA GLY A 236 16.46 24.22 -23.41
C GLY A 236 16.93 25.61 -22.93
N ILE A 237 16.95 25.85 -21.62
CA ILE A 237 17.45 27.10 -21.04
C ILE A 237 18.95 27.27 -21.31
N ILE A 238 19.75 26.22 -21.09
CA ILE A 238 21.20 26.24 -21.36
C ILE A 238 21.48 26.53 -22.84
N ALA A 239 20.75 25.88 -23.75
CA ALA A 239 20.86 26.10 -25.19
C ALA A 239 20.49 27.54 -25.56
N LEU A 240 19.41 28.08 -25.00
CA LEU A 240 18.98 29.47 -25.25
C LEU A 240 20.05 30.48 -24.83
N PHE A 241 20.64 30.32 -23.64
CA PHE A 241 21.71 31.18 -23.11
C PHE A 241 22.98 31.05 -23.93
N HIS A 242 23.20 29.89 -24.54
CA HIS A 242 24.36 29.62 -25.37
C HIS A 242 24.24 30.24 -26.77
N PHE A 243 23.15 29.94 -27.49
CA PHE A 243 22.97 30.37 -28.89
C PHE A 243 22.65 31.86 -29.01
N THR A 244 22.19 32.51 -27.94
CA THR A 244 21.83 33.92 -27.96
C THR A 244 22.93 34.77 -27.32
N PRO A 245 23.81 35.42 -28.11
CA PRO A 245 24.92 36.22 -27.58
C PRO A 245 24.43 37.38 -26.71
N VAL A 246 23.27 37.96 -27.02
CA VAL A 246 22.62 39.04 -26.25
C VAL A 246 22.33 38.59 -24.80
N ILE A 247 21.81 37.38 -24.61
CA ILE A 247 21.52 36.84 -23.28
C ILE A 247 22.83 36.58 -22.51
N ARG A 248 23.85 36.06 -23.21
CA ARG A 248 25.16 35.79 -22.63
C ARG A 248 25.85 37.05 -22.12
N GLU A 249 25.78 38.15 -22.87
CA GLU A 249 26.32 39.45 -22.47
C GLU A 249 25.51 40.07 -21.32
N TYR A 250 24.18 39.97 -21.38
CA TYR A 250 23.29 40.44 -20.32
C TYR A 250 23.56 39.74 -18.98
N VAL A 251 23.73 38.42 -18.97
CA VAL A 251 24.02 37.64 -17.74
C VAL A 251 25.38 37.98 -17.13
N ARG A 252 26.35 38.41 -17.95
CA ARG A 252 27.68 38.86 -17.51
C ARG A 252 27.68 40.29 -16.97
N SER A 253 26.64 41.06 -17.26
CA SER A 253 26.49 42.42 -16.74
C SER A 253 26.33 42.45 -15.20
N PRO A 254 26.58 43.60 -14.55
CA PRO A 254 26.36 43.76 -13.11
C PRO A 254 24.92 43.40 -12.67
N HIS A 255 23.93 43.67 -13.53
CA HIS A 255 22.53 43.34 -13.29
C HIS A 255 22.25 41.82 -13.41
N GLY A 256 22.87 41.15 -14.37
CA GLY A 256 22.75 39.69 -14.54
C GLY A 256 23.27 38.89 -13.33
N ARG A 257 24.31 39.41 -12.66
CA ARG A 257 24.86 38.83 -11.43
C ARG A 257 23.90 38.89 -10.25
N TRP A 258 23.12 39.96 -10.12
CA TRP A 258 22.05 40.05 -9.12
C TRP A 258 20.99 38.98 -9.36
N LEU A 259 20.55 38.80 -10.61
CA LEU A 259 19.56 37.79 -10.97
C LEU A 259 20.06 36.36 -10.64
N TYR A 260 21.35 36.08 -10.83
CA TYR A 260 21.96 34.81 -10.41
C TYR A 260 21.81 34.56 -8.90
N PHE A 261 22.20 35.50 -8.05
CA PHE A 261 22.05 35.34 -6.59
C PHE A 261 20.59 35.21 -6.17
N THR A 262 19.66 35.96 -6.79
CA THR A 262 18.23 35.82 -6.50
C THR A 262 17.71 34.41 -6.85
N SER A 263 18.13 33.83 -7.97
CA SER A 263 17.76 32.46 -8.35
C SER A 263 18.31 31.41 -7.38
N TYR A 264 19.49 31.64 -6.81
CA TYR A 264 20.08 30.75 -5.81
C TYR A 264 19.28 30.77 -4.50
N VAL A 265 18.87 31.96 -4.04
CA VAL A 265 18.02 32.12 -2.86
C VAL A 265 16.66 31.44 -3.05
N VAL A 266 16.02 31.65 -4.21
CA VAL A 266 14.74 31.00 -4.55
C VAL A 266 14.88 29.47 -4.56
N PHE A 267 15.95 28.94 -5.15
CA PHE A 267 16.22 27.50 -5.15
C PHE A 267 16.33 26.94 -3.73
N LEU A 268 17.11 27.59 -2.85
CA LEU A 268 17.28 27.14 -1.46
C LEU A 268 15.97 27.17 -0.68
N VAL A 269 15.20 28.27 -0.78
CA VAL A 269 13.92 28.39 -0.07
C VAL A 269 12.96 27.28 -0.47
N ILE A 270 12.80 27.02 -1.77
CA ILE A 270 11.91 25.95 -2.27
C ILE A 270 12.43 24.56 -1.87
N TYR A 271 13.75 24.34 -1.91
CA TYR A 271 14.38 23.09 -1.46
C TYR A 271 14.09 22.82 0.03
N PHE A 272 14.26 23.82 0.90
CA PHE A 272 13.92 23.68 2.32
C PHE A 272 12.43 23.44 2.55
N VAL A 273 11.55 24.11 1.83
CA VAL A 273 10.10 23.88 1.90
C VAL A 273 9.75 22.42 1.55
N LEU A 274 10.39 21.84 0.53
CA LEU A 274 10.15 20.44 0.15
C LEU A 274 10.64 19.43 1.20
N ILE A 275 11.75 19.71 1.90
CA ILE A 275 12.28 18.86 2.97
C ILE A 275 11.43 18.98 4.25
N CYS A 276 11.20 20.20 4.69
CA CYS A 276 10.53 20.48 5.97
C CYS A 276 9.02 20.20 5.88
N SER A 277 8.39 20.43 4.72
CA SER A 277 6.95 20.26 4.53
C SER A 277 6.60 19.02 3.71
N LYS A 278 6.65 17.84 4.36
CA LYS A 278 6.17 16.58 3.76
C LYS A 278 4.71 16.66 3.27
N LYS A 279 3.88 17.53 3.88
CA LYS A 279 2.50 17.80 3.44
C LYS A 279 2.47 18.50 2.07
N ALA A 280 3.34 19.49 1.85
CA ALA A 280 3.44 20.21 0.58
C ALA A 280 4.01 19.31 -0.53
N ALA A 281 5.03 18.51 -0.21
CA ALA A 281 5.65 17.57 -1.15
C ALA A 281 4.73 16.41 -1.59
N ARG A 282 3.67 16.09 -0.82
CA ARG A 282 2.75 14.99 -1.13
C ARG A 282 1.40 15.44 -1.69
N LYS A 283 1.07 16.73 -1.62
CA LYS A 283 -0.21 17.27 -2.08
C LYS A 283 -0.15 17.57 -3.57
N TYR A 284 -0.95 16.87 -4.37
CA TYR A 284 -1.22 17.24 -5.75
C TYR A 284 -2.21 18.43 -5.78
N PRO A 285 -2.02 19.46 -6.61
CA PRO A 285 -0.96 19.67 -7.62
C PRO A 285 0.27 20.43 -7.11
N LEU A 286 0.28 20.82 -5.83
CA LEU A 286 1.29 21.70 -5.22
C LEU A 286 2.72 21.17 -5.37
N ASN A 287 2.92 19.86 -5.23
CA ASN A 287 4.22 19.21 -5.48
C ASN A 287 4.77 19.52 -6.89
N LEU A 288 3.93 19.48 -7.93
CA LEU A 288 4.38 19.76 -9.31
C LEU A 288 4.75 21.23 -9.50
N ILE A 289 4.03 22.15 -8.86
CA ILE A 289 4.31 23.58 -8.94
C ILE A 289 5.64 23.91 -8.27
N LEU A 290 5.86 23.41 -7.04
CA LEU A 290 7.13 23.59 -6.33
C LEU A 290 8.30 22.99 -7.11
N LEU A 291 8.09 21.79 -7.66
CA LEU A 291 9.09 21.10 -8.46
C LEU A 291 9.41 21.88 -9.76
N GLY A 292 8.40 22.46 -10.41
CA GLY A 292 8.59 23.31 -11.59
C GLY A 292 9.37 24.60 -11.29
N ILE A 293 9.05 25.29 -10.19
CA ILE A 293 9.80 26.48 -9.73
C ILE A 293 11.26 26.11 -9.45
N LEU A 294 11.49 25.00 -8.75
CA LEU A 294 12.83 24.48 -8.47
C LEU A 294 13.62 24.22 -9.77
N THR A 295 12.98 23.60 -10.76
CA THR A 295 13.59 23.31 -12.08
C THR A 295 13.93 24.58 -12.86
N LEU A 296 13.04 25.57 -12.90
CA LEU A 296 13.31 26.84 -13.58
C LEU A 296 14.47 27.61 -12.92
N SER A 297 14.49 27.64 -11.58
CA SER A 297 15.55 28.28 -10.80
C SER A 297 16.90 27.59 -11.03
N MET A 298 16.92 26.25 -11.01
CA MET A 298 18.12 25.46 -11.29
C MET A 298 18.57 25.59 -12.75
N GLY A 299 17.63 25.62 -13.71
CA GLY A 299 17.90 25.82 -15.12
C GLY A 299 18.53 27.18 -15.41
N TYR A 300 18.03 28.24 -14.80
CA TYR A 300 18.64 29.58 -14.87
C TYR A 300 20.06 29.56 -14.29
N MET A 301 20.26 29.00 -13.10
CA MET A 301 21.60 28.87 -12.48
C MET A 301 22.58 28.16 -13.41
N MET A 302 22.20 27.00 -13.95
CA MET A 302 23.04 26.22 -14.86
C MET A 302 23.30 26.94 -16.20
N GLY A 303 22.30 27.66 -16.74
CA GLY A 303 22.44 28.47 -17.95
C GLY A 303 23.37 29.68 -17.76
N THR A 304 23.34 30.32 -16.58
CA THR A 304 24.32 31.37 -16.29
C THR A 304 25.73 30.83 -16.17
N ILE A 305 25.91 29.65 -15.54
CA ILE A 305 27.21 28.99 -15.41
C ILE A 305 27.76 28.62 -16.80
N SER A 306 26.92 28.06 -17.68
CA SER A 306 27.32 27.72 -19.05
C SER A 306 27.79 28.94 -19.86
N ALA A 307 27.31 30.14 -19.53
CA ALA A 307 27.79 31.38 -20.15
C ALA A 307 29.26 31.70 -19.79
N TYR A 308 29.78 31.23 -18.65
CA TYR A 308 31.15 31.46 -18.16
C TYR A 308 32.15 30.37 -18.56
N TYR A 309 31.72 29.11 -18.71
CA TYR A 309 32.60 27.97 -19.04
C TYR A 309 32.68 27.69 -20.55
N LYS A 310 33.76 27.03 -21.00
CA LYS A 310 33.94 26.62 -22.41
C LYS A 310 33.01 25.45 -22.77
N ILE A 311 32.56 25.47 -24.02
CA ILE A 311 31.34 24.84 -24.54
C ILE A 311 31.41 23.31 -24.59
N GLU A 312 32.60 22.76 -24.83
CA GLU A 312 32.77 21.31 -25.05
C GLU A 312 32.47 20.48 -23.79
N SER A 313 32.95 20.92 -22.63
CA SER A 313 32.75 20.19 -21.38
C SER A 313 31.29 20.13 -20.94
N VAL A 314 30.51 21.18 -21.22
CA VAL A 314 29.10 21.27 -20.80
C VAL A 314 28.22 20.43 -21.71
N LEU A 315 28.47 20.44 -23.03
CA LEU A 315 27.66 19.68 -23.99
C LEU A 315 27.85 18.17 -23.81
N ILE A 316 29.09 17.72 -23.57
CA ILE A 316 29.42 16.31 -23.34
C ILE A 316 28.75 15.80 -22.06
N ALA A 317 28.82 16.56 -20.96
CA ALA A 317 28.20 16.18 -19.70
C ALA A 317 26.67 16.03 -19.83
N VAL A 318 26.00 16.97 -20.49
CA VAL A 318 24.54 16.89 -20.69
C VAL A 318 24.16 15.74 -21.63
N GLY A 319 24.92 15.51 -22.70
CA GLY A 319 24.69 14.41 -23.64
C GLY A 319 24.76 13.03 -22.98
N ILE A 320 25.79 12.80 -22.15
CA ILE A 320 25.93 11.55 -21.38
C ILE A 320 24.76 11.38 -20.40
N THR A 321 24.37 12.45 -19.70
CA THR A 321 23.29 12.41 -18.72
C THR A 321 21.93 12.10 -19.38
N ALA A 322 21.65 12.71 -20.54
CA ALA A 322 20.44 12.45 -21.31
C ALA A 322 20.38 11.01 -21.85
N PHE A 323 21.51 10.49 -22.35
CA PHE A 323 21.61 9.11 -22.84
C PHE A 323 21.38 8.09 -21.71
N VAL A 324 22.00 8.29 -20.54
CA VAL A 324 21.77 7.43 -19.37
C VAL A 324 20.32 7.50 -18.90
N CYS A 325 19.71 8.69 -18.83
CA CYS A 325 18.31 8.85 -18.46
C CYS A 325 17.35 8.16 -19.46
N LEU A 326 17.62 8.25 -20.77
CA LEU A 326 16.84 7.55 -21.80
C LEU A 326 16.99 6.03 -21.70
N GLY A 327 18.21 5.54 -21.52
CA GLY A 327 18.47 4.11 -21.31
C GLY A 327 17.71 3.57 -20.10
N VAL A 328 17.83 4.22 -18.96
CA VAL A 328 17.11 3.83 -17.73
C VAL A 328 15.58 3.91 -17.93
N THR A 329 15.08 4.89 -18.68
CA THR A 329 13.64 5.03 -18.94
C THR A 329 13.10 3.94 -19.88
N LEU A 330 13.89 3.47 -20.85
CA LEU A 330 13.49 2.42 -21.79
C LEU A 330 13.60 1.00 -21.21
N PHE A 331 14.57 0.75 -20.32
CA PHE A 331 14.78 -0.55 -19.69
C PHE A 331 14.02 -0.74 -18.36
N SER A 332 13.32 0.30 -17.87
CA SER A 332 12.53 0.27 -16.63
C SER A 332 11.05 -0.06 -16.86
#